data_AF-A0AAX4AWT7-F1
#
_entry.id   AF-A0AAX4AWT7-F1
#
_cell.length_a   1.000
_cell.length_b   1.000
_cell.length_c   1.000
_cell.angle_alpha   90.00
_cell.angle_beta   90.00
_cell.angle_gamma   90.00
#
_symmetry.space_group_name_H-M   'P 1'
#
loop_
_entity.id
_entity.type
_entity.pdbx_description
1 polymer ?
#
loop_
_entity_poly.entity_id
_entity_poly.type
_entity_poly.pdbx_seq_one_letter_code
_entity_poly.pdbx_strand_id
1 'polypeptide(L)'
;MVERLFKPVITQDCWKIIVECVDTIGNPAIMNLLGVYTVQVLFDFSSYESSSPLEQKKMLLETLVKGVKRVFQELSIPCSLIEDVVNEIEKNDYENSWEWKRKKIQSTIFSIQVEHQLDKVDLFWKIEHKDKSIRQLIQSYPAHEMDYGAKLGRLEAKGNFLYLLDKENEVVSKISVSE
;
A
#
# COMPACT_ATOMS: atom_id res chain seq x y z
N MET A 1 -2.44 0.94 -0.51
CA MET A 1 -3.78 0.85 0.11
C MET A 1 -4.73 -0.01 -0.70
N VAL A 2 -5.11 0.42 -1.92
CA VAL A 2 -6.08 -0.29 -2.78
C VAL A 2 -5.67 -1.73 -3.06
N GLU A 3 -4.47 -1.96 -3.58
CA GLU A 3 -3.96 -3.31 -3.91
C GLU A 3 -4.06 -4.31 -2.75
N ARG A 4 -3.85 -3.84 -1.50
CA ARG A 4 -3.88 -4.70 -0.32
C ARG A 4 -5.29 -5.09 0.12
N LEU A 5 -6.26 -4.22 -0.14
CA LEU A 5 -7.67 -4.44 0.19
C LEU A 5 -8.41 -5.15 -0.95
N PHE A 6 -7.87 -5.05 -2.17
CA PHE A 6 -8.47 -5.62 -3.36
C PHE A 6 -8.37 -7.15 -3.34
N LYS A 7 -9.51 -7.82 -3.41
CA LYS A 7 -9.55 -9.29 -3.54
C LYS A 7 -9.20 -9.68 -4.99
N PRO A 8 -8.58 -10.85 -5.20
CA PRO A 8 -8.34 -11.35 -6.55
C PRO A 8 -9.65 -11.41 -7.37
N VAL A 9 -9.60 -10.91 -8.59
CA VAL A 9 -10.73 -10.92 -9.54
C VAL A 9 -10.35 -11.81 -10.71
N ILE A 10 -11.26 -12.72 -11.06
CA ILE A 10 -11.09 -13.57 -12.23
C ILE A 10 -11.43 -12.75 -13.47
N THR A 11 -10.48 -12.65 -14.38
CA THR A 11 -10.61 -11.97 -15.66
C THR A 11 -10.24 -12.94 -16.79
N GLN A 12 -10.66 -12.63 -18.02
CA GLN A 12 -10.29 -13.46 -19.18
C GLN A 12 -8.83 -13.20 -19.59
N ASP A 13 -8.47 -11.93 -19.76
CA ASP A 13 -7.15 -11.50 -20.23
C ASP A 13 -6.59 -10.28 -19.48
N CYS A 14 -7.37 -9.62 -18.62
CA CYS A 14 -6.94 -8.42 -17.89
C CYS A 14 -6.08 -8.76 -16.66
N TRP A 15 -4.77 -8.51 -16.74
CA TRP A 15 -3.85 -8.67 -15.60
C TRP A 15 -3.41 -7.33 -14.98
N LYS A 16 -3.67 -6.21 -15.66
CA LYS A 16 -3.32 -4.86 -15.15
C LYS A 16 -4.25 -3.79 -15.69
N ILE A 17 -4.57 -2.82 -14.83
CA ILE A 17 -5.22 -1.56 -15.22
C ILE A 17 -4.25 -0.41 -14.97
N ILE A 18 -4.08 0.46 -15.96
CA ILE A 18 -3.34 1.71 -15.87
C ILE A 18 -4.33 2.86 -15.99
N VAL A 19 -4.46 3.66 -14.94
CA VAL A 19 -5.23 4.90 -14.96
C VAL A 19 -4.24 6.04 -15.19
N GLU A 20 -4.28 6.64 -16.36
CA GLU A 20 -3.45 7.78 -16.72
C GLU A 20 -4.15 9.07 -16.32
N CYS A 21 -3.58 9.77 -15.35
CA CYS A 21 -4.00 11.13 -15.00
C CYS A 21 -3.54 12.09 -16.09
N VAL A 22 -4.48 12.80 -16.72
CA VAL A 22 -4.19 13.76 -17.78
C VAL A 22 -4.91 15.09 -17.53
N ASP A 23 -4.30 16.18 -17.98
CA ASP A 23 -4.88 17.52 -18.00
C ASP A 23 -5.89 17.70 -19.15
N THR A 24 -5.69 16.99 -20.26
CA THR A 24 -6.65 16.87 -21.38
C THR A 24 -6.72 15.44 -21.88
N ILE A 25 -7.93 14.92 -22.15
CA ILE A 25 -8.11 13.59 -22.74
C ILE A 25 -7.68 13.63 -24.21
N GLY A 26 -6.56 12.98 -24.53
CA GLY A 26 -6.08 12.80 -25.90
C GLY A 26 -6.72 11.60 -26.60
N ASN A 27 -7.00 10.53 -25.85
CA ASN A 27 -7.71 9.36 -26.34
C ASN A 27 -8.77 8.91 -25.32
N PRO A 28 -10.07 9.05 -25.62
CA PRO A 28 -11.12 8.62 -24.70
C PRO A 28 -11.31 7.11 -24.68
N ALA A 29 -10.75 6.34 -25.63
CA ALA A 29 -10.92 4.90 -25.68
C ALA A 29 -10.17 4.20 -24.52
N ILE A 30 -10.69 3.04 -24.12
CA ILE A 30 -9.93 2.11 -23.26
C ILE A 30 -9.03 1.30 -24.19
N MET A 31 -7.73 1.32 -23.93
CA MET A 31 -6.75 0.59 -24.73
C MET A 31 -6.37 -0.71 -24.04
N ASN A 32 -6.51 -1.86 -24.71
CA ASN A 32 -5.98 -3.14 -24.24
C ASN A 32 -4.72 -3.49 -25.05
N LEU A 33 -3.57 -3.59 -24.37
CA LEU A 33 -2.34 -4.12 -24.94
C LEU A 33 -1.89 -5.33 -24.14
N LEU A 34 -2.08 -6.53 -24.70
CA LEU A 34 -1.67 -7.81 -24.09
C LEU A 34 -2.20 -7.99 -22.66
N GLY A 35 -3.46 -7.61 -22.43
CA GLY A 35 -4.10 -7.73 -21.11
C GLY A 35 -3.86 -6.57 -20.16
N VAL A 36 -3.19 -5.51 -20.63
CA VAL A 36 -3.03 -4.24 -19.90
C VAL A 36 -4.06 -3.24 -20.40
N TYR A 37 -5.05 -2.93 -19.56
CA TYR A 37 -6.10 -1.98 -19.85
C TYR A 37 -5.70 -0.58 -19.40
N THR A 38 -5.54 0.34 -20.35
CA THR A 38 -5.13 1.73 -20.08
C THR A 38 -6.29 2.67 -20.36
N VAL A 39 -6.53 3.61 -19.45
CA VAL A 39 -7.61 4.59 -19.54
C VAL A 39 -7.14 5.95 -19.06
N GLN A 40 -7.46 6.99 -19.83
CA GLN A 40 -7.21 8.37 -19.43
C GLN A 40 -8.35 8.91 -18.57
N VAL A 41 -7.99 9.61 -17.49
CA VAL A 41 -8.91 10.29 -16.58
C VAL A 41 -8.41 11.71 -16.36
N LEU A 42 -9.31 12.69 -16.50
CA LEU A 42 -8.98 14.08 -16.21
C LEU A 42 -8.57 14.23 -14.75
N PHE A 43 -7.45 14.91 -14.51
CA PHE A 43 -6.92 15.17 -13.18
C PHE A 43 -6.51 16.62 -13.04
N ASP A 44 -6.97 17.25 -11.96
CA ASP A 44 -6.60 18.63 -11.64
C ASP A 44 -5.30 18.65 -10.82
N PHE A 45 -4.18 18.70 -11.53
CA PHE A 45 -2.84 18.75 -10.93
C PHE A 45 -2.65 20.00 -10.07
N SER A 46 -3.21 21.15 -10.46
CA SER A 46 -3.07 22.40 -9.72
C SER A 46 -3.75 22.32 -8.35
N SER A 47 -4.99 21.81 -8.31
CA SER A 47 -5.70 21.57 -7.06
C SER A 47 -5.01 20.50 -6.22
N TYR A 48 -4.46 19.47 -6.85
CA TYR A 48 -3.73 18.40 -6.14
C TYR A 48 -2.47 18.93 -5.43
N GLU A 49 -1.62 19.68 -6.14
CA GLU A 49 -0.36 20.20 -5.58
C GLU A 49 -0.60 21.17 -4.42
N SER A 50 -1.70 21.93 -4.45
CA SER A 50 -2.05 22.90 -3.42
C SER A 50 -2.88 22.31 -2.26
N SER A 51 -3.31 21.05 -2.37
CA SER A 51 -4.16 20.38 -1.39
C SER A 51 -3.40 19.80 -0.20
N SER A 52 -4.11 19.60 0.91
CA SER A 52 -3.55 18.86 2.05
C SER A 52 -3.28 17.38 1.69
N PRO A 53 -2.38 16.67 2.39
CA PRO A 53 -2.10 15.27 2.11
C PRO A 53 -3.34 14.34 2.14
N LEU A 54 -4.31 14.63 3.01
CA LEU A 54 -5.56 13.87 3.05
C LEU A 54 -6.40 14.10 1.80
N GLU A 55 -6.54 15.36 1.38
CA GLU A 55 -7.28 15.70 0.15
C GLU A 55 -6.57 15.16 -1.10
N GLN A 56 -5.24 15.17 -1.13
CA GLN A 56 -4.45 14.52 -2.18
C GLN A 56 -4.77 13.01 -2.28
N LYS A 57 -4.84 12.29 -1.14
CA LYS A 57 -5.24 10.87 -1.12
C LYS A 57 -6.65 10.67 -1.67
N LYS A 58 -7.60 11.53 -1.31
CA LYS A 58 -8.98 11.49 -1.80
C LYS A 58 -9.05 11.71 -3.31
N MET A 59 -8.39 12.74 -3.82
CA MET A 59 -8.34 13.06 -5.25
C MET A 59 -7.74 11.89 -6.06
N LEU A 60 -6.64 11.30 -5.58
CA LEU A 60 -6.03 10.14 -6.23
C LEU A 60 -6.95 8.92 -6.23
N LEU A 61 -7.60 8.63 -5.09
CA LEU A 61 -8.55 7.51 -4.99
C LEU A 61 -9.74 7.71 -5.92
N GLU A 62 -10.34 8.90 -5.93
CA GLU A 62 -11.47 9.23 -6.79
C GLU A 62 -11.10 9.04 -8.27
N THR A 63 -9.91 9.50 -8.66
CA THR A 63 -9.41 9.40 -10.03
C THR A 63 -9.15 7.95 -10.43
N LEU A 64 -8.53 7.17 -9.55
CA LEU A 64 -8.35 5.74 -9.74
C LEU A 64 -9.69 5.03 -9.92
N VAL A 65 -10.68 5.32 -9.05
CA VAL A 65 -12.01 4.70 -9.10
C VAL A 65 -12.73 5.06 -10.39
N LYS A 66 -12.65 6.31 -10.85
CA LYS A 66 -13.19 6.73 -12.15
C LYS A 66 -12.60 5.90 -13.29
N GLY A 67 -11.29 5.71 -13.32
CA GLY A 67 -10.62 4.91 -14.35
C GLY A 67 -10.97 3.43 -14.28
N VAL A 68 -10.87 2.84 -13.09
CA VAL A 68 -11.16 1.41 -12.85
C VAL A 68 -12.61 1.08 -13.19
N LYS A 69 -13.60 1.91 -12.78
CA LYS A 69 -15.01 1.68 -13.11
C LYS A 69 -15.27 1.62 -14.61
N ARG A 70 -14.59 2.46 -15.40
CA ARG A 70 -14.71 2.43 -16.87
C ARG A 70 -14.22 1.10 -17.44
N VAL A 71 -13.08 0.60 -16.98
CA VAL A 71 -12.56 -0.71 -17.41
C VAL A 71 -13.44 -1.86 -16.93
N PHE A 72 -13.96 -1.78 -15.71
CA PHE A 72 -14.86 -2.81 -15.18
C PHE A 72 -16.15 -2.92 -15.98
N GLN A 73 -16.72 -1.78 -16.37
CA GLN A 73 -17.89 -1.75 -17.26
C GLN A 73 -17.61 -2.41 -18.61
N GLU A 74 -16.48 -2.08 -19.24
CA GLU A 74 -16.05 -2.71 -20.51
C GLU A 74 -15.90 -4.23 -20.38
N LEU A 75 -15.35 -4.69 -19.25
CA LEU A 75 -15.11 -6.10 -18.98
C LEU A 75 -16.29 -6.84 -18.35
N SER A 76 -17.43 -6.16 -18.17
CA SER A 76 -18.59 -6.70 -17.41
C SER A 76 -18.21 -7.21 -16.01
N ILE A 77 -17.22 -6.59 -15.37
CA ILE A 77 -16.81 -6.84 -13.99
C ILE A 77 -17.70 -5.98 -13.07
N PRO A 78 -18.25 -6.53 -11.96
CA PRO A 78 -19.05 -5.76 -11.04
C PRO A 78 -18.28 -4.60 -10.40
N CYS A 79 -18.77 -3.36 -10.57
CA CYS A 79 -18.20 -2.18 -9.92
C CYS A 79 -18.25 -2.24 -8.37
N SER A 80 -19.13 -3.06 -7.80
CA SER A 80 -19.19 -3.28 -6.35
C SER A 80 -17.85 -3.75 -5.76
N LEU A 81 -17.03 -4.45 -6.55
CA LEU A 81 -15.72 -4.93 -6.10
C LEU A 81 -14.75 -3.79 -5.76
N ILE A 82 -14.77 -2.68 -6.50
CA ILE A 82 -13.95 -1.51 -6.18
C ILE A 82 -14.65 -0.60 -5.15
N GLU A 83 -15.97 -0.55 -5.16
CA GLU A 83 -16.75 0.23 -4.19
C GLU A 83 -16.57 -0.30 -2.76
N ASP A 84 -16.58 -1.62 -2.57
CA ASP A 84 -16.30 -2.26 -1.27
C ASP A 84 -14.92 -1.86 -0.73
N VAL A 85 -13.92 -1.79 -1.61
CA VAL A 85 -12.56 -1.37 -1.26
C VAL A 85 -12.51 0.12 -0.89
N VAL A 86 -13.20 0.97 -1.63
CA VAL A 86 -13.30 2.41 -1.31
C VAL A 86 -13.96 2.62 0.05
N ASN A 87 -15.06 1.91 0.33
CA ASN A 87 -15.75 1.99 1.61
C ASN A 87 -14.83 1.60 2.78
N GLU A 88 -13.99 0.58 2.60
CA GLU A 88 -13.00 0.17 3.61
C GLU A 88 -11.91 1.24 3.79
N ILE A 89 -11.45 1.88 2.70
CA ILE A 89 -10.48 2.97 2.76
C ILE A 89 -11.04 4.17 3.53
N GLU A 90 -12.28 4.57 3.22
CA GLU A 90 -12.96 5.68 3.88
C GLU A 90 -13.20 5.40 5.36
N LYS A 91 -13.62 4.18 5.70
CA LYS A 91 -13.84 3.75 7.08
C LYS A 91 -12.55 3.75 7.92
N ASN A 92 -11.40 3.59 7.28
CA ASN A 92 -10.08 3.64 7.93
C ASN A 92 -9.41 5.01 7.77
N ASP A 93 -10.17 6.08 7.50
CA ASP A 93 -9.66 7.45 7.41
C ASP A 93 -8.47 7.62 6.45
N TYR A 94 -8.45 6.84 5.35
CA TYR A 94 -7.37 6.86 4.36
C TYR A 94 -5.98 6.51 4.93
N GLU A 95 -5.96 5.82 6.07
CA GLU A 95 -4.73 5.27 6.64
C GLU A 95 -4.28 4.04 5.85
N ASN A 96 -3.08 4.12 5.28
CA ASN A 96 -2.44 3.01 4.57
C ASN A 96 -1.33 2.42 5.45
N SER A 97 -1.73 1.82 6.57
CA SER A 97 -0.84 1.18 7.53
C SER A 97 -1.11 -0.33 7.62
N TRP A 98 -0.09 -1.12 7.97
CA TRP A 98 -0.25 -2.57 8.22
C TRP A 98 0.87 -3.21 9.00
N GLU A 99 0.52 -4.32 9.63
CA GLU A 99 1.51 -5.26 10.14
C GLU A 99 1.99 -6.19 9.02
N TRP A 100 3.30 -6.25 8.78
CA TRP A 100 3.87 -7.11 7.75
C TRP A 100 4.24 -8.50 8.25
N LYS A 101 5.09 -8.60 9.27
CA LYS A 101 5.42 -9.87 9.95
C LYS A 101 5.46 -9.66 11.45
N ARG A 102 5.11 -10.72 12.17
CA ARG A 102 5.14 -10.79 13.62
C ARG A 102 5.91 -12.00 14.11
N LYS A 103 6.51 -11.87 15.29
CA LYS A 103 7.17 -12.95 16.02
C LYS A 103 6.91 -12.79 17.50
N LYS A 104 6.45 -13.87 18.15
CA LYS A 104 6.27 -13.91 19.60
C LYS A 104 7.52 -14.52 20.23
N ILE A 105 8.07 -13.83 21.22
CA ILE A 105 9.20 -14.28 22.03
C ILE A 105 8.76 -14.14 23.48
N GLN A 106 8.64 -15.27 24.17
CA GLN A 106 8.03 -15.36 25.51
C GLN A 106 6.62 -14.72 25.54
N SER A 107 6.38 -13.74 26.43
CA SER A 107 5.15 -12.98 26.56
C SER A 107 5.07 -11.75 25.66
N THR A 108 6.13 -11.43 24.91
CA THR A 108 6.21 -10.22 24.07
C THR A 108 6.02 -10.56 22.60
N ILE A 109 5.19 -9.78 21.92
CA ILE A 109 4.97 -9.84 20.47
C ILE A 109 5.75 -8.70 19.85
N PHE A 110 6.58 -9.03 18.86
CA PHE A 110 7.29 -8.07 18.04
C PHE A 110 6.74 -8.14 16.62
N SER A 111 6.45 -7.01 16.01
CA SER A 111 6.06 -6.95 14.61
C SER A 111 6.63 -5.75 13.89
N ILE A 112 6.65 -5.81 12.56
CA ILE A 112 6.98 -4.68 11.72
C ILE A 112 5.70 -4.02 11.27
N GLN A 113 5.49 -2.80 11.74
CA GLN A 113 4.42 -1.92 11.27
C GLN A 113 4.96 -1.10 10.09
N VAL A 114 4.25 -1.14 8.98
CA VAL A 114 4.51 -0.35 7.78
C VAL A 114 3.47 0.76 7.71
N GLU A 115 3.90 2.00 7.52
CA GLU A 115 3.02 3.15 7.29
C GLU A 115 3.40 3.79 5.97
N HIS A 116 2.52 3.66 4.99
CA HIS A 116 2.76 4.15 3.63
C HIS A 116 2.00 5.47 3.42
N GLN A 117 2.75 6.53 3.18
CA GLN A 117 2.25 7.87 2.86
C GLN A 117 2.48 8.15 1.37
N LEU A 118 2.03 9.33 0.90
CA LEU A 118 2.13 9.68 -0.51
C LEU A 118 3.58 9.77 -1.02
N ASP A 119 4.49 10.25 -0.16
CA ASP A 119 5.88 10.56 -0.50
C ASP A 119 6.89 9.59 0.14
N LYS A 120 6.50 8.89 1.21
CA LYS A 120 7.39 8.00 1.97
C LYS A 120 6.70 6.77 2.54
N VAL A 121 7.52 5.79 2.94
CA VAL A 121 7.13 4.66 3.79
C VAL A 121 7.97 4.65 5.05
N ASP A 122 7.31 4.64 6.20
CA ASP A 122 7.95 4.50 7.50
C ASP A 122 7.81 3.05 8.00
N LEU A 123 8.93 2.43 8.37
CA LEU A 123 8.96 1.12 9.03
C LEU A 123 9.15 1.31 10.53
N PHE A 124 8.36 0.61 11.33
CA PHE A 124 8.47 0.64 12.80
C PHE A 124 8.56 -0.77 13.36
N TRP A 125 9.32 -0.93 14.44
CA TRP A 125 9.07 -1.99 15.40
C TRP A 125 7.82 -1.65 16.18
N LYS A 126 6.86 -2.57 16.22
CA LYS A 126 5.73 -2.57 17.15
C LYS A 126 5.96 -3.70 18.16
N ILE A 127 6.00 -3.35 19.44
CA ILE A 127 6.35 -4.25 20.53
C ILE A 127 5.20 -4.25 21.52
N GLU A 128 4.56 -5.38 21.68
CA GLU A 128 3.38 -5.55 22.53
C GLU A 128 3.69 -6.53 23.65
N HIS A 129 3.56 -6.07 24.90
CA HIS A 129 3.73 -6.90 26.09
C HIS A 129 2.66 -6.56 27.13
N LYS A 130 1.76 -7.52 27.39
CA LYS A 130 0.55 -7.30 28.20
C LYS A 130 -0.23 -6.10 27.64
N ASP A 131 -0.53 -5.10 28.46
CA ASP A 131 -1.28 -3.89 28.06
C ASP A 131 -0.39 -2.75 27.54
N LYS A 132 0.92 -3.00 27.35
CA LYS A 132 1.86 -2.00 26.85
C LYS A 132 2.18 -2.26 25.38
N SER A 133 2.03 -1.23 24.55
CA SER A 133 2.46 -1.21 23.16
C SER A 133 3.46 -0.07 22.95
N ILE A 134 4.64 -0.41 22.43
CA ILE A 134 5.70 0.55 22.09
C ILE A 134 5.90 0.51 20.59
N ARG A 135 6.06 1.69 19.99
CA ARG A 135 6.45 1.84 18.59
C ARG A 135 7.80 2.54 18.50
N GLN A 136 8.72 1.96 17.73
CA GLN A 136 10.05 2.53 17.49
C GLN A 136 10.30 2.60 15.99
N LEU A 137 10.61 3.80 15.48
CA LEU A 137 10.97 3.98 14.07
C LEU A 137 12.24 3.20 13.75
N ILE A 138 12.19 2.43 12.67
CA ILE A 138 13.35 1.76 12.08
C ILE A 138 14.00 2.72 11.09
N GLN A 139 13.27 3.06 10.03
CA GLN A 139 13.76 3.90 8.95
C GLN A 139 12.59 4.36 8.06
N SER A 140 12.78 5.50 7.40
CA SER A 140 11.93 6.04 6.35
C SER A 140 12.55 5.79 4.98
N TYR A 141 11.73 5.42 4.00
CA TYR A 141 12.09 5.16 2.62
C TYR A 141 11.21 5.97 1.66
N PRO A 142 11.61 6.17 0.39
CA PRO A 142 10.70 6.64 -0.65
C PRO A 142 9.44 5.76 -0.77
N ALA A 143 8.31 6.35 -1.19
CA ALA A 143 7.02 5.66 -1.29
C ALA A 143 6.99 4.50 -2.31
N HIS A 144 7.93 4.45 -3.25
CA HIS A 144 7.95 3.46 -4.31
C HIS A 144 8.31 2.07 -3.77
N GLU A 145 7.57 1.04 -4.19
CA GLU A 145 7.68 -0.31 -3.59
C GLU A 145 9.08 -0.91 -3.71
N MET A 146 9.80 -0.63 -4.79
CA MET A 146 11.15 -1.14 -4.98
C MET A 146 12.14 -0.64 -3.92
N ASP A 147 11.89 0.52 -3.30
CA ASP A 147 12.81 1.11 -2.33
C ASP A 147 12.65 0.50 -0.93
N TYR A 148 11.42 0.28 -0.47
CA TYR A 148 11.15 -0.26 0.87
C TYR A 148 10.86 -1.77 0.87
N GLY A 149 10.27 -2.30 -0.20
CA GLY A 149 9.84 -3.69 -0.29
C GLY A 149 11.00 -4.68 -0.25
N ALA A 150 12.20 -4.27 -0.71
CA ALA A 150 13.43 -5.06 -0.56
C ALA A 150 13.83 -5.26 0.91
N LYS A 151 13.51 -4.31 1.78
CA LYS A 151 13.88 -4.27 3.21
C LYS A 151 12.99 -5.14 4.08
N LEU A 152 11.88 -5.62 3.53
CA LEU A 152 10.92 -6.50 4.20
C LEU A 152 11.23 -7.98 3.84
N GLY A 153 12.31 -8.54 4.41
CA GLY A 153 12.78 -9.91 4.16
C GLY A 153 12.28 -10.95 5.17
N ARG A 154 12.90 -11.03 6.35
CA ARG A 154 12.46 -11.95 7.44
C ARG A 154 12.78 -11.44 8.85
N LEU A 155 12.10 -12.03 9.84
CA LEU A 155 12.35 -11.82 11.26
C LEU A 155 13.11 -13.00 11.88
N GLU A 156 14.33 -12.77 12.34
CA GLU A 156 15.22 -13.81 12.86
C GLU A 156 15.64 -13.52 14.30
N ALA A 157 15.46 -14.48 15.20
CA ALA A 157 15.89 -14.33 16.59
C ALA A 157 17.23 -15.04 16.76
N LYS A 158 18.23 -14.34 17.29
CA LYS A 158 19.58 -14.89 17.50
C LYS A 158 20.19 -14.29 18.76
N GLY A 159 20.46 -15.15 19.74
CA GLY A 159 20.81 -14.72 21.09
C GLY A 159 19.72 -13.83 21.68
N ASN A 160 20.13 -12.71 22.28
CA ASN A 160 19.21 -11.76 22.95
C ASN A 160 18.69 -10.68 21.99
N PHE A 161 18.69 -10.94 20.68
CA PHE A 161 18.24 -9.97 19.68
C PHE A 161 17.25 -10.59 18.70
N LEU A 162 16.30 -9.76 18.28
CA LEU A 162 15.46 -9.99 17.12
C LEU A 162 15.90 -9.06 16.00
N TYR A 163 16.17 -9.63 14.84
CA TYR A 163 16.65 -8.95 13.64
C TYR A 163 15.54 -8.87 12.60
N LEU A 164 15.40 -7.70 12.00
CA LEU A 164 14.78 -7.53 10.69
C LEU A 164 15.88 -7.64 9.64
N LEU A 165 15.79 -8.67 8.81
CA LEU A 165 16.67 -8.88 7.68
C LEU A 165 15.95 -8.52 6.38
N ASP A 166 16.67 -7.95 5.43
CA ASP A 166 16.15 -7.71 4.09
C ASP A 166 16.12 -9.00 3.24
N LYS A 167 15.70 -8.90 1.98
CA LYS A 167 15.60 -10.06 1.07
C LYS A 167 16.96 -10.70 0.73
N GLU A 168 18.07 -10.00 0.96
CA GLU A 168 19.43 -10.48 0.75
C GLU A 168 20.05 -11.05 2.05
N ASN A 169 19.30 -11.03 3.16
CA ASN A 169 19.71 -11.38 4.52
C ASN A 169 20.63 -10.36 5.20
N GLU A 170 20.70 -9.13 4.70
CA GLU A 170 21.41 -8.04 5.36
C GLU A 170 20.56 -7.45 6.49
N VAL A 171 21.23 -6.94 7.52
CA VAL A 171 20.55 -6.40 8.70
C VAL A 171 19.98 -5.03 8.40
N VAL A 172 18.64 -4.92 8.40
CA VAL A 172 17.93 -3.63 8.33
C VAL A 172 17.82 -3.00 9.71
N SER A 173 17.46 -3.82 10.71
CA SER A 173 17.29 -3.36 12.08
C SER A 173 17.43 -4.52 13.05
N LYS A 174 17.71 -4.22 14.31
CA LYS A 174 17.66 -5.18 15.41
C LYS A 174 17.12 -4.53 16.66
N ILE A 175 16.49 -5.35 17.50
CA ILE A 175 16.02 -4.94 18.82
C ILE A 175 16.42 -5.99 19.86
N SER A 176 16.73 -5.52 21.07
CA SER A 176 16.98 -6.40 22.20
C SER A 176 15.69 -7.10 22.61
N VAL A 177 15.75 -8.41 22.78
CA VAL A 177 14.68 -9.20 23.38
C VAL A 177 15.15 -9.55 24.79
N SER A 178 14.57 -8.90 25.79
CA SER A 178 14.86 -9.23 27.19
C SER A 178 14.47 -10.68 27.47
N GLU A 179 15.29 -11.40 28.23
CA GLU A 179 14.90 -12.67 28.86
C GLU A 179 13.89 -12.45 30.01
#